data_AF-A0A4Q5UFB3-F1
#
_entry.id   AF-A0A4Q5UFB3-F1
#
_cell.length_a   1.000
_cell.length_b   1.000
_cell.length_c   1.000
_cell.angle_alpha   90.00
_cell.angle_beta   90.00
_cell.angle_gamma   90.00
#
_symmetry.space_group_name_H-M   'P 1'
#
loop_
_entity.id
_entity.type
_entity.pdbx_description
1 polymer ?
#
loop_
_entity_poly.entity_id
_entity_poly.type
_entity_poly.pdbx_seq_one_letter_code
_entity_poly.pdbx_strand_id
1 'polypeptide(L)'
;MKIQENRKPLLKGPAKLLLVLSALVLVISFFLNWVKWDDTPVTGSAMASGEFFQISERDFGLANPFPALGALMVALWIIPALAMLTLIISFAQRRLGIIPVLAGALVLGLATMYILFSRTLADLGIRYSLSPGIYAAILSGVGLVLLGAKHWIAKILLLVAAPLLTYAGFFLASKQIEAQEYDSTASQASAFTVTADQLISEFRTGDSLANAKYREQIITVNGNISALEFPTDSTATIKFEDSTGSYAIFPFGKEALPDLKALNNGHPVSIKASCSGGVYSDILETEVITFKRATLIKQ
;
A
#
# COMPACT_ATOMS: atom_id res chain seq x y z
N MET A 1 -2.76 -56.37 -13.65
CA MET A 1 -1.90 -55.49 -12.83
C MET A 1 -2.79 -54.56 -12.01
N LYS A 2 -3.07 -54.88 -10.74
CA LYS A 2 -3.88 -54.02 -9.85
C LYS A 2 -2.97 -52.88 -9.39
N ILE A 3 -3.20 -51.67 -9.90
CA ILE A 3 -2.63 -50.46 -9.31
C ILE A 3 -3.23 -50.37 -7.91
N GLN A 4 -2.48 -50.79 -6.89
CA GLN A 4 -2.84 -50.49 -5.52
C GLN A 4 -2.75 -48.97 -5.37
N GLU A 5 -3.91 -48.34 -5.50
CA GLU A 5 -4.12 -46.94 -5.22
C GLU A 5 -3.66 -46.72 -3.79
N ASN A 6 -2.46 -46.14 -3.62
CA ASN A 6 -1.82 -45.94 -2.34
C ASN A 6 -2.64 -44.91 -1.54
N ARG A 7 -3.71 -45.39 -0.91
CA ARG A 7 -4.72 -44.52 -0.31
C ARG A 7 -4.17 -43.98 1.00
N LYS A 8 -3.64 -42.75 0.94
CA LYS A 8 -3.19 -41.99 2.10
C LYS A 8 -4.26 -42.02 3.21
N PRO A 9 -3.85 -42.24 4.47
CA PRO A 9 -4.77 -42.26 5.60
C PRO A 9 -5.37 -40.86 5.82
N LEU A 10 -6.66 -40.81 6.12
CA LEU A 10 -7.32 -39.60 6.59
C LEU A 10 -6.69 -39.14 7.92
N LEU A 11 -6.58 -37.82 8.14
CA LEU A 11 -6.26 -37.27 9.45
C LEU A 11 -7.30 -37.78 10.47
N LYS A 12 -6.82 -38.29 11.61
CA LYS A 12 -7.64 -38.82 12.71
C LYS A 12 -7.19 -38.21 14.05
N GLY A 13 -8.07 -38.30 15.04
CA GLY A 13 -7.78 -37.92 16.42
C GLY A 13 -7.36 -36.44 16.57
N PRO A 14 -6.35 -36.14 17.42
CA PRO A 14 -6.03 -34.77 17.82
C PRO A 14 -5.57 -33.88 16.65
N ALA A 15 -4.87 -34.44 15.66
CA ALA A 15 -4.41 -33.67 14.50
C ALA A 15 -5.58 -33.18 13.63
N LYS A 16 -6.66 -33.97 13.51
CA LYS A 16 -7.89 -33.54 12.82
C LYS A 16 -8.57 -32.41 13.60
N LEU A 17 -8.66 -32.54 14.92
CA LEU A 17 -9.26 -31.51 15.77
C LEU A 17 -8.50 -30.18 15.66
N LEU A 18 -7.18 -30.20 15.73
CA LEU A 18 -6.33 -29.02 15.58
C LEU A 18 -6.49 -28.36 14.20
N LEU A 19 -6.66 -29.15 13.14
CA LEU A 19 -6.89 -28.62 11.79
C LEU A 19 -8.24 -27.90 11.71
N VAL A 20 -9.30 -28.51 12.23
CA VAL A 20 -10.64 -27.93 12.30
C VAL A 20 -10.63 -26.65 13.14
N LEU A 21 -9.98 -26.67 14.30
CA LEU A 21 -9.84 -25.48 15.16
C LEU A 21 -9.06 -24.37 14.45
N SER A 22 -7.95 -24.70 13.79
CA SER A 22 -7.18 -23.70 13.01
C SER A 22 -8.01 -23.09 11.89
N ALA A 23 -8.78 -23.88 11.16
CA ALA A 23 -9.66 -23.37 10.11
C ALA A 23 -10.77 -22.47 10.68
N LEU A 24 -11.40 -22.87 11.80
CA LEU A 24 -12.45 -22.08 12.45
C LEU A 24 -11.91 -20.75 12.99
N VAL A 25 -10.77 -20.79 13.69
CA VAL A 25 -10.12 -19.58 14.22
C VAL A 25 -9.69 -18.67 13.08
N LEU A 26 -9.20 -19.21 11.95
CA LEU A 26 -8.89 -18.40 10.78
C LEU A 26 -10.12 -17.66 10.24
N VAL A 27 -11.25 -18.35 10.08
CA VAL A 27 -12.49 -17.73 9.59
C VAL A 27 -12.92 -16.59 10.51
N ILE A 28 -12.91 -16.81 11.83
CA ILE A 28 -13.32 -15.78 12.81
C ILE A 28 -12.32 -14.62 12.83
N SER A 29 -11.03 -14.93 12.99
CA SER A 29 -9.97 -13.92 13.13
C SER A 29 -9.79 -13.03 11.90
N PHE A 30 -10.17 -13.51 10.72
CA PHE A 30 -10.16 -12.70 9.48
C PHE A 30 -11.05 -11.45 9.59
N PHE A 31 -12.13 -11.50 10.37
CA PHE A 31 -13.05 -10.37 10.57
C PHE A 31 -12.79 -9.58 11.85
N LEU A 32 -11.80 -9.98 12.66
CA LEU A 32 -11.39 -9.23 13.84
C LEU A 32 -10.42 -8.12 13.46
N ASN A 33 -10.23 -7.16 14.36
CA ASN A 33 -9.19 -6.14 14.25
C ASN A 33 -7.82 -6.82 14.21
N TRP A 34 -7.04 -6.50 13.18
CA TRP A 34 -5.67 -6.99 12.98
C TRP A 34 -4.65 -5.95 13.42
N VAL A 35 -4.91 -4.69 13.11
CA VAL A 35 -4.08 -3.56 13.49
C VAL A 35 -4.97 -2.40 13.91
N LYS A 36 -4.42 -1.53 14.74
CA LYS A 36 -4.99 -0.23 15.06
C LYS A 36 -3.98 0.83 14.62
N TRP A 37 -4.38 1.73 13.73
CA TRP A 37 -3.60 2.90 13.31
C TRP A 37 -4.12 4.11 14.07
N ASP A 38 -3.32 4.66 14.97
CA ASP A 38 -3.73 5.56 16.06
C ASP A 38 -5.00 5.04 16.77
N ASP A 39 -6.14 5.68 16.52
CA ASP A 39 -7.42 5.31 17.09
C ASP A 39 -8.33 4.50 16.15
N THR A 40 -7.92 4.32 14.90
CA THR A 40 -8.68 3.61 13.88
C THR A 40 -8.38 2.11 13.86
N PRO A 41 -9.35 1.24 14.20
CA PRO A 41 -9.19 -0.20 14.04
C PRO A 41 -9.33 -0.63 12.58
N VAL A 42 -8.47 -1.56 12.14
CA VAL A 42 -8.50 -2.15 10.80
C VAL A 42 -8.62 -3.66 10.92
N THR A 43 -9.67 -4.23 10.31
CA THR A 43 -9.92 -5.68 10.33
C THR A 43 -9.10 -6.42 9.29
N GLY A 44 -8.89 -7.73 9.43
CA GLY A 44 -8.22 -8.53 8.40
C GLY A 44 -8.92 -8.48 7.03
N SER A 45 -10.25 -8.39 7.04
CA SER A 45 -11.10 -8.29 5.84
C SER A 45 -11.04 -6.94 5.12
N ALA A 46 -10.45 -5.91 5.73
CA ALA A 46 -10.41 -4.56 5.16
C ALA A 46 -9.71 -4.54 3.79
N MET A 47 -8.63 -5.31 3.63
CA MET A 47 -7.93 -5.39 2.35
C MET A 47 -8.78 -6.07 1.27
N ALA A 48 -9.49 -7.14 1.62
CA ALA A 48 -10.36 -7.87 0.69
C ALA A 48 -11.62 -7.09 0.27
N SER A 49 -12.10 -6.19 1.14
CA SER A 49 -13.26 -5.33 0.88
C SER A 49 -12.90 -4.00 0.18
N GLY A 50 -11.62 -3.64 0.12
CA GLY A 50 -11.15 -2.34 -0.37
C GLY A 50 -11.16 -1.24 0.69
N GLU A 51 -11.78 -1.49 1.85
CA GLU A 51 -11.83 -0.58 3.01
C GLU A 51 -10.43 -0.22 3.53
N PHE A 52 -9.43 -1.09 3.38
CA PHE A 52 -8.08 -0.84 3.89
C PHE A 52 -7.49 0.48 3.42
N PHE A 53 -7.58 0.77 2.11
CA PHE A 53 -7.06 2.02 1.56
C PHE A 53 -8.05 3.18 1.69
N GLN A 54 -9.36 2.91 1.79
CA GLN A 54 -10.34 3.96 2.08
C GLN A 54 -10.15 4.51 3.51
N ILE A 55 -9.85 3.64 4.47
CA ILE A 55 -9.46 4.03 5.82
C ILE A 55 -8.17 4.85 5.79
N SER A 56 -7.16 4.38 5.06
CA SER A 56 -5.88 5.08 4.88
C SER A 56 -6.07 6.50 4.31
N GLU A 57 -6.89 6.64 3.28
CA GLU A 57 -7.16 7.92 2.63
C GLU A 57 -8.02 8.84 3.49
N ARG A 58 -9.09 8.31 4.09
CA ARG A 58 -10.02 9.10 4.90
C ARG A 58 -9.37 9.62 6.19
N ASP A 59 -8.63 8.77 6.89
CA ASP A 59 -8.14 9.09 8.24
C ASP A 59 -6.73 9.69 8.22
N PHE A 60 -5.96 9.46 7.14
CA PHE A 60 -4.56 9.89 7.06
C PHE A 60 -4.19 10.60 5.75
N GLY A 61 -5.13 10.78 4.81
CA GLY A 61 -4.86 11.41 3.52
C GLY A 61 -4.01 10.57 2.57
N LEU A 62 -3.79 9.29 2.87
CA LEU A 62 -2.91 8.40 2.13
C LEU A 62 -3.70 7.51 1.18
N ALA A 63 -3.83 7.94 -0.08
CA ALA A 63 -4.51 7.20 -1.14
C ALA A 63 -3.84 5.86 -1.45
N ASN A 64 -4.59 4.93 -2.07
CA ASN A 64 -4.07 3.64 -2.50
C ASN A 64 -2.93 3.83 -3.53
N PRO A 65 -1.68 3.47 -3.20
CA PRO A 65 -0.57 3.63 -4.14
C PRO A 65 -0.54 2.50 -5.20
N PHE A 66 -1.42 1.51 -5.09
CA PHE A 66 -1.52 0.35 -5.98
C PHE A 66 -2.96 0.10 -6.49
N PRO A 67 -3.60 1.06 -7.19
CA PRO A 67 -4.99 0.91 -7.65
C PRO A 67 -5.19 -0.28 -8.60
N ALA A 68 -4.16 -0.60 -9.41
CA ALA A 68 -4.18 -1.75 -10.32
C ALA A 68 -4.28 -3.11 -9.59
N LEU A 69 -3.92 -3.17 -8.31
CA LEU A 69 -4.03 -4.39 -7.50
C LEU A 69 -5.41 -4.58 -6.88
N GLY A 70 -6.38 -3.69 -7.10
CA GLY A 70 -7.71 -3.78 -6.48
C GLY A 70 -8.39 -5.14 -6.70
N ALA A 71 -8.33 -5.69 -7.92
CA ALA A 71 -8.88 -7.01 -8.21
C ALA A 71 -8.17 -8.14 -7.45
N LEU A 72 -6.85 -8.04 -7.29
CA LEU A 72 -6.05 -8.99 -6.51
C LEU A 72 -6.42 -8.92 -5.02
N MET A 73 -6.68 -7.72 -4.51
CA MET A 73 -7.12 -7.52 -3.14
C MET A 73 -8.49 -8.18 -2.90
N VAL A 74 -9.45 -7.99 -3.80
CA VAL A 74 -10.76 -8.69 -3.72
C VAL A 74 -10.61 -10.21 -3.73
N ALA A 75 -9.64 -10.74 -4.47
CA ALA A 75 -9.37 -12.18 -4.48
C ALA A 75 -8.97 -12.74 -3.10
N LEU A 76 -8.55 -11.91 -2.14
CA LEU A 76 -8.23 -12.32 -0.77
C LEU A 76 -9.43 -12.86 0.00
N TRP A 77 -10.67 -12.64 -0.45
CA TRP A 77 -11.86 -13.35 0.05
C TRP A 77 -11.76 -14.87 -0.09
N ILE A 78 -10.87 -15.36 -0.95
CA ILE A 78 -10.59 -16.79 -1.05
C ILE A 78 -10.01 -17.37 0.25
N ILE A 79 -9.38 -16.57 1.12
CA ILE A 79 -8.80 -17.03 2.39
C ILE A 79 -9.87 -17.62 3.32
N PRO A 80 -10.88 -16.85 3.77
CA PRO A 80 -11.94 -17.42 4.61
C PRO A 80 -12.76 -18.48 3.86
N ALA A 81 -12.91 -18.39 2.54
CA ALA A 81 -13.60 -19.41 1.75
C ALA A 81 -12.87 -20.77 1.78
N LEU A 82 -11.54 -20.80 1.59
CA LEU A 82 -10.74 -22.03 1.67
C LEU A 82 -10.69 -22.58 3.09
N ALA A 83 -10.67 -21.72 4.12
CA ALA A 83 -10.78 -22.13 5.51
C ALA A 83 -12.15 -22.79 5.79
N MET A 84 -13.25 -22.20 5.32
CA MET A 84 -14.58 -22.81 5.41
C MET A 84 -14.66 -24.15 4.65
N LEU A 85 -14.08 -24.22 3.46
CA LEU A 85 -14.03 -25.46 2.68
C LEU A 85 -13.23 -26.56 3.42
N THR A 86 -12.15 -26.18 4.11
CA THR A 86 -11.38 -27.07 4.99
C THR A 86 -12.26 -27.65 6.10
N LEU A 87 -13.11 -26.83 6.74
CA LEU A 87 -14.07 -27.29 7.74
C LEU A 87 -15.05 -28.32 7.16
N ILE A 88 -15.72 -27.96 6.06
CA ILE A 88 -16.74 -28.80 5.40
C ILE A 88 -16.16 -30.16 5.01
N ILE A 89 -14.99 -30.17 4.35
CA ILE A 89 -14.34 -31.40 3.90
C ILE A 89 -13.88 -32.25 5.09
N SER A 90 -13.39 -31.62 6.17
CA SER A 90 -13.00 -32.32 7.39
C SER A 90 -14.18 -33.04 8.05
N PHE A 91 -15.36 -32.43 8.09
CA PHE A 91 -16.58 -33.06 8.59
C PHE A 91 -17.09 -34.16 7.68
N ALA A 92 -17.05 -33.95 6.35
CA ALA A 92 -17.43 -34.96 5.36
C ALA A 92 -16.50 -36.18 5.29
N GLN A 93 -15.45 -36.23 6.13
CA GLN A 93 -14.43 -37.29 6.14
C GLN A 93 -13.80 -37.54 4.76
N ARG A 94 -13.69 -36.47 3.95
CA ARG A 94 -13.06 -36.49 2.63
C ARG A 94 -11.60 -36.04 2.71
N ARG A 95 -10.84 -36.27 1.64
CA ARG A 95 -9.45 -35.80 1.55
C ARG A 95 -9.41 -34.30 1.36
N LEU A 96 -8.63 -33.63 2.21
CA LEU A 96 -8.46 -32.17 2.23
C LEU A 96 -7.59 -31.63 1.10
N GLY A 97 -6.70 -32.46 0.55
CA GLY A 97 -5.77 -32.04 -0.51
C GLY A 97 -4.90 -30.86 -0.06
N ILE A 98 -4.71 -29.88 -0.95
CA ILE A 98 -3.89 -28.68 -0.73
C ILE A 98 -4.65 -27.50 -0.12
N ILE A 99 -5.98 -27.62 0.05
CA ILE A 99 -6.88 -26.53 0.47
C ILE A 99 -6.45 -25.84 1.77
N PRO A 100 -6.23 -26.57 2.90
CA PRO A 100 -5.78 -25.93 4.14
C PRO A 100 -4.41 -25.25 3.98
N VAL A 101 -3.52 -25.84 3.19
CA VAL A 101 -2.18 -25.30 2.96
C VAL A 101 -2.26 -23.97 2.21
N LEU A 102 -3.12 -23.87 1.20
CA LEU A 102 -3.35 -22.62 0.47
C LEU A 102 -3.96 -21.54 1.37
N ALA A 103 -4.98 -21.88 2.15
CA ALA A 103 -5.58 -20.95 3.11
C ALA A 103 -4.53 -20.41 4.11
N GLY A 104 -3.71 -21.31 4.66
CA GLY A 104 -2.67 -20.96 5.61
C GLY A 104 -1.54 -20.13 4.99
N ALA A 105 -1.06 -20.47 3.80
CA ALA A 105 -0.04 -19.69 3.12
C ALA A 105 -0.54 -18.28 2.75
N LEU A 106 -1.76 -18.17 2.22
CA LEU A 106 -2.34 -16.89 1.83
C LEU A 106 -2.57 -15.96 3.04
N VAL A 107 -3.07 -16.48 4.18
CA VAL A 107 -3.23 -15.62 5.37
C VAL A 107 -1.89 -15.16 5.94
N LEU A 108 -0.83 -15.98 5.86
CA LEU A 108 0.51 -15.58 6.29
C LEU A 108 1.11 -14.50 5.38
N GLY A 109 0.88 -14.60 4.06
CA GLY A 109 1.18 -13.52 3.12
C GLY A 109 0.43 -12.25 3.47
N LEU A 110 -0.90 -12.34 3.66
CA LEU A 110 -1.72 -11.19 4.03
C LEU A 110 -1.28 -10.54 5.34
N ALA A 111 -1.01 -11.31 6.39
CA ALA A 111 -0.52 -10.78 7.66
C ALA A 111 0.83 -10.05 7.50
N THR A 112 1.72 -10.58 6.66
CA THR A 112 2.98 -9.91 6.29
C THR A 112 2.72 -8.56 5.64
N MET A 113 1.76 -8.50 4.70
CA MET A 113 1.37 -7.25 4.03
C MET A 113 0.89 -6.20 5.04
N TYR A 114 0.02 -6.57 5.98
CA TYR A 114 -0.46 -5.65 7.03
C TYR A 114 0.68 -5.10 7.89
N ILE A 115 1.63 -5.95 8.28
CA ILE A 115 2.79 -5.53 9.09
C ILE A 115 3.66 -4.55 8.31
N LEU A 116 3.93 -4.81 7.03
CA LEU A 116 4.76 -3.94 6.20
C LEU A 116 4.11 -2.58 5.98
N PHE A 117 2.84 -2.55 5.58
CA PHE A 117 2.12 -1.29 5.44
C PHE A 117 2.06 -0.50 6.75
N SER A 118 1.80 -1.16 7.88
CA SER A 118 1.74 -0.47 9.17
C SER A 118 3.09 0.14 9.57
N ARG A 119 4.21 -0.49 9.19
CA ARG A 119 5.54 0.11 9.36
C ARG A 119 5.73 1.33 8.47
N THR A 120 5.33 1.26 7.20
CA THR A 120 5.38 2.43 6.32
C THR A 120 4.54 3.59 6.86
N LEU A 121 3.35 3.31 7.41
CA LEU A 121 2.56 4.34 8.08
C LEU A 121 3.26 4.90 9.32
N ALA A 122 3.98 4.06 10.08
CA ALA A 122 4.80 4.51 11.21
C ALA A 122 5.93 5.45 10.80
N ASP A 123 6.58 5.16 9.67
CA ASP A 123 7.61 6.02 9.10
C ASP A 123 7.04 7.39 8.67
N LEU A 124 5.73 7.46 8.40
CA LEU A 124 4.96 8.69 8.12
C LEU A 124 4.37 9.34 9.39
N GLY A 125 4.71 8.85 10.58
CA GLY A 125 4.29 9.42 11.86
C GLY A 125 3.00 8.84 12.45
N ILE A 126 2.36 7.88 11.79
CA ILE A 126 1.12 7.24 12.26
C ILE A 126 1.46 6.10 13.20
N ARG A 127 1.05 6.18 14.46
CA ARG A 127 1.36 5.12 15.43
C ARG A 127 0.52 3.89 15.12
N TYR A 128 1.07 2.70 15.32
CA TYR A 128 0.28 1.48 15.18
C TYR A 128 0.51 0.47 16.30
N SER A 129 -0.51 -0.36 16.53
CA SER A 129 -0.42 -1.53 17.40
C SER A 129 -1.09 -2.73 16.75
N LEU A 130 -0.47 -3.90 16.88
CA LEU A 130 -1.06 -5.15 16.42
C LEU A 130 -2.13 -5.60 17.40
N SER A 131 -3.29 -5.99 16.88
CA SER A 131 -4.43 -6.47 17.65
C SER A 131 -4.45 -8.00 17.75
N PRO A 132 -5.13 -8.60 18.74
CA PRO A 132 -5.18 -10.07 18.90
C PRO A 132 -5.61 -10.84 17.64
N GLY A 133 -6.43 -10.23 16.77
CA GLY A 133 -6.90 -10.86 15.53
C GLY A 133 -5.78 -11.30 14.59
N ILE A 134 -4.72 -10.50 14.41
CA ILE A 134 -3.63 -10.86 13.49
C ILE A 134 -2.81 -12.03 14.03
N TYR A 135 -2.57 -12.08 15.34
CA TYR A 135 -1.86 -13.18 15.99
C TYR A 135 -2.65 -14.49 15.87
N ALA A 136 -3.97 -14.43 16.11
CA ALA A 136 -4.85 -15.58 15.92
C ALA A 136 -4.86 -16.07 14.47
N ALA A 137 -4.87 -15.16 13.50
CA ALA A 137 -4.80 -15.48 12.07
C ALA A 137 -3.45 -16.12 11.68
N ILE A 138 -2.33 -15.59 12.17
CA ILE A 138 -0.98 -16.14 11.94
C ILE A 138 -0.88 -17.54 12.52
N LEU A 139 -1.24 -17.74 13.80
CA LEU A 139 -1.20 -19.05 14.46
C LEU A 139 -2.07 -20.08 13.72
N SER A 140 -3.25 -19.66 13.27
CA SER A 140 -4.15 -20.49 12.47
C SER A 140 -3.56 -20.85 11.11
N GLY A 141 -2.94 -19.87 10.43
CA GLY A 141 -2.27 -20.09 9.16
C GLY A 141 -1.11 -21.08 9.29
N VAL A 142 -0.28 -20.94 10.33
CA VAL A 142 0.77 -21.90 10.67
C VAL A 142 0.19 -23.29 10.92
N GLY A 143 -0.86 -23.39 11.74
CA GLY A 143 -1.54 -24.66 12.03
C GLY A 143 -2.05 -25.35 10.76
N LEU A 144 -2.69 -24.60 9.87
CA LEU A 144 -3.20 -25.13 8.59
C LEU A 144 -2.09 -25.63 7.66
N VAL A 145 -0.97 -24.91 7.53
CA VAL A 145 0.18 -25.36 6.73
C VAL A 145 0.82 -26.60 7.35
N LEU A 146 1.08 -26.59 8.67
CA LEU A 146 1.73 -27.68 9.37
C LEU A 146 0.91 -28.97 9.37
N LEU A 147 -0.41 -28.88 9.48
CA LEU A 147 -1.31 -30.04 9.51
C LEU A 147 -1.75 -30.47 8.11
N GLY A 148 -1.80 -29.55 7.14
CA GLY A 148 -2.21 -29.81 5.76
C GLY A 148 -1.11 -30.35 4.86
N ALA A 149 0.14 -29.90 5.03
CA ALA A 149 1.24 -30.32 4.16
C ALA A 149 1.82 -31.68 4.58
N LYS A 150 2.09 -32.54 3.58
CA LYS A 150 2.55 -33.92 3.81
C LYS A 150 4.00 -34.00 4.25
N HIS A 151 4.89 -33.26 3.60
CA HIS A 151 6.34 -33.38 3.76
C HIS A 151 6.87 -32.24 4.63
N TRP A 152 7.81 -32.51 5.53
CA TRP A 152 8.36 -31.51 6.44
C TRP A 152 9.06 -30.37 5.68
N ILE A 153 9.76 -30.68 4.58
CA ILE A 153 10.37 -29.67 3.70
C ILE A 153 9.31 -28.75 3.11
N ALA A 154 8.19 -29.31 2.64
CA ALA A 154 7.09 -28.52 2.09
C ALA A 154 6.47 -27.60 3.16
N LYS A 155 6.36 -28.07 4.41
CA LYS A 155 5.88 -27.24 5.53
C LYS A 155 6.77 -26.01 5.71
N ILE A 156 8.08 -26.21 5.82
CA ILE A 156 9.03 -25.09 6.00
C ILE A 156 8.99 -24.16 4.80
N LEU A 157 9.04 -24.72 3.59
CA LEU A 157 9.01 -23.93 2.36
C LEU A 157 7.76 -23.07 2.29
N LEU A 158 6.57 -23.62 2.58
CA LEU A 158 5.31 -22.88 2.49
C LEU A 158 5.13 -21.85 3.60
N LEU A 159 5.63 -22.12 4.81
CA LEU A 159 5.62 -21.16 5.92
C LEU A 159 6.48 -19.93 5.64
N VAL A 160 7.59 -20.11 4.93
CA VAL A 160 8.52 -19.01 4.63
C VAL A 160 8.21 -18.35 3.29
N ALA A 161 7.87 -19.13 2.27
CA ALA A 161 7.72 -18.64 0.90
C ALA A 161 6.61 -17.59 0.77
N ALA A 162 5.45 -17.77 1.39
CA ALA A 162 4.36 -16.81 1.26
C ALA A 162 4.68 -15.44 1.90
N PRO A 163 5.17 -15.36 3.16
CA PRO A 163 5.70 -14.13 3.71
C PRO A 163 6.84 -13.52 2.88
N LEU A 164 7.80 -14.34 2.44
CA LEU A 164 8.96 -13.86 1.70
C LEU A 164 8.59 -13.28 0.33
N LEU A 165 7.69 -13.95 -0.40
CA LEU A 165 7.19 -13.46 -1.69
C LEU A 165 6.37 -12.18 -1.51
N THR A 166 5.59 -12.08 -0.44
CA THR A 166 4.85 -10.85 -0.12
C THR A 166 5.81 -9.71 0.19
N TYR A 167 6.82 -9.96 1.02
CA TYR A 167 7.87 -8.99 1.33
C TYR A 167 8.62 -8.53 0.07
N ALA A 168 9.05 -9.46 -0.78
CA ALA A 168 9.73 -9.14 -2.02
C ALA A 168 8.84 -8.33 -2.98
N GLY A 169 7.57 -8.73 -3.12
CA GLY A 169 6.59 -8.01 -3.93
C GLY A 169 6.36 -6.58 -3.42
N PHE A 170 6.17 -6.43 -2.11
CA PHE A 170 6.04 -5.12 -1.46
C PHE A 170 7.27 -4.25 -1.73
N PHE A 171 8.48 -4.76 -1.49
CA PHE A 171 9.72 -4.01 -1.72
C PHE A 171 9.90 -3.56 -3.17
N LEU A 172 9.63 -4.45 -4.15
CA LEU A 172 9.70 -4.10 -5.57
C LEU A 172 8.67 -3.02 -5.93
N ALA A 173 7.47 -3.13 -5.38
CA ALA A 173 6.38 -2.20 -5.65
C ALA A 173 6.67 -0.81 -5.02
N SER A 174 7.16 -0.76 -3.78
CA SER A 174 7.61 0.48 -3.12
C SER A 174 8.73 1.15 -3.90
N LYS A 175 9.74 0.39 -4.35
CA LYS A 175 10.83 0.92 -5.18
C LYS A 175 10.32 1.49 -6.51
N GLN A 176 9.30 0.87 -7.11
CA GLN A 176 8.70 1.38 -8.34
C GLN A 176 7.93 2.69 -8.09
N ILE A 177 7.25 2.84 -6.96
CA ILE A 177 6.58 4.10 -6.58
C ILE A 177 7.60 5.22 -6.34
N GLU A 178 8.68 4.93 -5.60
CA GLU A 178 9.76 5.88 -5.38
C GLU A 178 10.44 6.29 -6.69
N ALA A 179 10.66 5.32 -7.60
CA ALA A 179 11.18 5.63 -8.93
C ALA A 179 10.21 6.53 -9.73
N GLN A 180 8.91 6.27 -9.63
CA GLN A 180 7.90 7.14 -10.21
C GLN A 180 7.89 8.54 -9.59
N GLU A 181 8.45 8.80 -8.41
CA GLU A 181 8.53 10.17 -7.89
C GLU A 181 9.38 11.08 -8.77
N TYR A 182 10.36 10.51 -9.50
CA TYR A 182 11.35 11.25 -10.29
C TYR A 182 11.23 11.03 -11.81
N ASP A 183 10.27 10.21 -12.26
CA ASP A 183 10.02 9.99 -13.69
C ASP A 183 9.65 11.30 -14.40
N SER A 184 10.26 11.59 -15.55
CA SER A 184 9.92 12.80 -16.30
C SER A 184 8.48 12.79 -16.85
N THR A 185 7.81 13.95 -16.79
CA THR A 185 6.52 14.20 -17.46
C THR A 185 6.69 14.85 -18.83
N ALA A 186 7.91 15.00 -19.34
CA ALA A 186 8.20 15.72 -20.58
C ALA A 186 7.31 15.30 -21.76
N SER A 187 7.10 13.99 -21.93
CA SER A 187 6.32 13.39 -23.02
C SER A 187 4.80 13.33 -22.76
N GLN A 188 4.33 13.72 -21.57
CA GLN A 188 2.91 13.69 -21.21
C GLN A 188 2.25 15.04 -21.47
N ALA A 189 1.02 15.02 -21.98
CA ALA A 189 0.21 16.22 -22.14
C ALA A 189 -0.29 16.70 -20.78
N SER A 190 -0.25 18.02 -20.55
CA SER A 190 -0.81 18.61 -19.34
C SER A 190 -2.33 18.64 -19.45
N ALA A 191 -3.03 18.07 -18.47
CA ALA A 191 -4.47 18.19 -18.33
C ALA A 191 -4.88 19.63 -18.01
N PHE A 192 -4.04 20.35 -17.26
CA PHE A 192 -4.26 21.74 -16.87
C PHE A 192 -2.97 22.55 -16.97
N THR A 193 -3.12 23.84 -17.25
CA THR A 193 -2.05 24.85 -17.15
C THR A 193 -2.57 25.97 -16.27
N VAL A 194 -1.90 26.22 -15.14
CA VAL A 194 -2.32 27.18 -14.11
C VAL A 194 -1.13 28.00 -13.63
N THR A 195 -1.38 29.15 -13.01
CA THR A 195 -0.34 29.85 -12.24
C THR A 195 -0.23 29.27 -10.84
N ALA A 196 0.93 29.42 -10.21
CA ALA A 196 1.15 29.00 -8.83
C ALA A 196 0.13 29.64 -7.87
N ASP A 197 -0.09 30.96 -8.00
CA ASP A 197 -1.05 31.69 -7.15
C ASP A 197 -2.48 31.17 -7.31
N GLN A 198 -2.91 30.87 -8.54
CA GLN A 198 -4.24 30.29 -8.79
C GLN A 198 -4.37 28.91 -8.17
N LEU A 199 -3.36 28.05 -8.37
CA LEU A 199 -3.35 26.70 -7.82
C LEU A 199 -3.42 26.74 -6.29
N ILE A 200 -2.56 27.53 -5.64
CA ILE A 200 -2.51 27.68 -4.19
C ILE A 200 -3.84 28.24 -3.66
N SER A 201 -4.40 29.25 -4.32
CA SER A 201 -5.70 29.82 -3.94
C SER A 201 -6.85 28.82 -4.06
N GLU A 202 -6.85 27.94 -5.07
CA GLU A 202 -7.88 26.91 -5.24
C GLU A 202 -7.84 25.89 -4.10
N PHE A 203 -6.64 25.39 -3.73
CA PHE A 203 -6.49 24.47 -2.60
C PHE A 203 -6.86 25.13 -1.27
N ARG A 204 -6.43 26.38 -1.02
CA ARG A 204 -6.82 27.11 0.20
C ARG A 204 -8.32 27.37 0.32
N THR A 205 -9.02 27.51 -0.80
CA THR A 205 -10.48 27.71 -0.80
C THR A 205 -11.23 26.41 -0.53
N GLY A 206 -10.66 25.27 -0.92
CA GLY A 206 -11.25 23.96 -0.70
C GLY A 206 -10.38 22.83 -1.23
N ASP A 207 -9.53 22.30 -0.35
CA ASP A 207 -8.58 21.22 -0.66
C ASP A 207 -9.27 19.98 -1.26
N SER A 208 -10.48 19.64 -0.82
CA SER A 208 -11.24 18.48 -1.27
C SER A 208 -11.67 18.61 -2.73
N LEU A 209 -12.11 19.81 -3.14
CA LEU A 209 -12.49 20.09 -4.52
C LEU A 209 -11.25 20.19 -5.43
N ALA A 210 -10.19 20.83 -4.95
CA ALA A 210 -8.94 20.95 -5.67
C ALA A 210 -8.25 19.57 -5.84
N ASN A 211 -8.25 18.73 -4.81
CA ASN A 211 -7.78 17.35 -4.88
C ASN A 211 -8.59 16.55 -5.91
N ALA A 212 -9.92 16.66 -5.93
CA ALA A 212 -10.74 15.99 -6.94
C ALA A 212 -10.42 16.45 -8.38
N LYS A 213 -10.01 17.71 -8.56
CA LYS A 213 -9.67 18.30 -9.86
C LYS A 213 -8.26 17.95 -10.33
N TYR A 214 -7.27 17.97 -9.44
CA TYR A 214 -5.86 17.94 -9.81
C TYR A 214 -5.11 16.66 -9.44
N ARG A 215 -5.56 15.89 -8.44
CA ARG A 215 -4.83 14.70 -7.96
C ARG A 215 -4.62 13.69 -9.10
N GLU A 216 -3.40 13.19 -9.19
CA GLU A 216 -2.86 12.31 -10.24
C GLU A 216 -2.83 12.92 -11.65
N GLN A 217 -3.27 14.17 -11.85
CA GLN A 217 -3.22 14.85 -13.14
C GLN A 217 -1.82 15.40 -13.41
N ILE A 218 -1.37 15.29 -14.66
CA ILE A 218 -0.19 16.03 -15.12
C ILE A 218 -0.63 17.48 -15.34
N ILE A 219 -0.06 18.42 -14.59
CA ILE A 219 -0.37 19.84 -14.72
C ILE A 219 0.91 20.64 -14.96
N THR A 220 0.77 21.73 -15.71
CA THR A 220 1.82 22.74 -15.86
C THR A 220 1.53 23.90 -14.92
N VAL A 221 2.46 24.16 -14.01
CA VAL A 221 2.39 25.26 -13.06
C VAL A 221 3.43 26.30 -13.45
N ASN A 222 2.95 27.52 -13.72
CA ASN A 222 3.80 28.67 -14.01
C ASN A 222 3.95 29.50 -12.74
N GLY A 223 5.18 29.80 -12.35
CA GLY A 223 5.44 30.57 -11.13
C GLY A 223 6.87 31.10 -11.05
N ASN A 224 7.09 31.96 -10.08
CA ASN A 224 8.43 32.42 -9.71
C ASN A 224 8.96 31.54 -8.58
N ILE A 225 10.21 31.12 -8.68
CA ILE A 225 10.86 30.29 -7.65
C ILE A 225 10.92 31.07 -6.33
N SER A 226 10.21 30.64 -5.29
CA SER A 226 10.38 31.22 -3.95
C SER A 226 11.60 30.61 -3.25
N ALA A 227 11.81 29.31 -3.42
CA ALA A 227 12.99 28.61 -2.93
C ALA A 227 13.43 27.50 -3.89
N LEU A 228 14.75 27.32 -4.00
CA LEU A 228 15.39 26.20 -4.66
C LEU A 228 16.36 25.53 -3.67
N GLU A 229 16.08 24.26 -3.35
CA GLU A 229 16.84 23.47 -2.38
C GLU A 229 17.49 22.27 -3.07
N PHE A 230 18.68 21.88 -2.62
CA PHE A 230 19.39 20.66 -3.05
C PHE A 230 19.62 19.77 -1.83
N PRO A 231 18.62 19.00 -1.38
CA PRO A 231 18.72 18.19 -0.16
C PRO A 231 19.85 17.15 -0.23
N THR A 232 20.15 16.67 -1.45
CA THR A 232 21.24 15.72 -1.72
C THR A 232 21.93 16.06 -3.05
N ASP A 233 23.06 15.43 -3.34
CA ASP A 233 23.73 15.52 -4.65
C ASP A 233 22.93 14.89 -5.80
N SER A 234 21.81 14.25 -5.50
CA SER A 234 20.95 13.52 -6.45
C SER A 234 19.53 14.07 -6.58
N THR A 235 19.14 15.03 -5.75
CA THR A 235 17.76 15.56 -5.72
C THR A 235 17.75 17.07 -5.55
N ALA A 236 16.72 17.71 -6.07
CA ALA A 236 16.45 19.13 -5.87
C ALA A 236 14.95 19.38 -5.71
N THR A 237 14.60 20.51 -5.11
CA THR A 237 13.22 20.89 -4.87
C THR A 237 13.02 22.36 -5.21
N ILE A 238 12.00 22.67 -6.03
CA ILE A 238 11.53 24.05 -6.23
C ILE A 238 10.25 24.24 -5.41
N LYS A 239 10.13 25.39 -4.74
CA LYS A 239 8.90 25.86 -4.13
C LYS A 239 8.37 27.08 -4.88
N PHE A 240 7.05 27.14 -5.00
CA PHE A 240 6.30 28.36 -5.27
C PHE A 240 5.47 28.67 -4.04
N GLU A 241 5.57 29.88 -3.50
CA GLU A 241 4.93 30.28 -2.25
C GLU A 241 4.10 31.54 -2.50
N ASP A 242 2.88 31.57 -1.94
CA ASP A 242 2.01 32.74 -1.98
C ASP A 242 2.28 33.67 -0.80
N SER A 243 1.64 34.85 -0.78
CA SER A 243 1.79 35.82 0.31
C SER A 243 1.32 35.34 1.69
N THR A 244 0.65 34.18 1.76
CA THR A 244 0.16 33.60 3.02
C THR A 244 1.09 32.54 3.60
N GLY A 245 2.19 32.23 2.91
CA GLY A 245 3.11 31.17 3.28
C GLY A 245 2.67 29.78 2.82
N SER A 246 1.54 29.68 2.10
CA SER A 246 1.11 28.43 1.47
C SER A 246 1.93 28.19 0.21
N TYR A 247 2.26 26.93 -0.08
CA TYR A 247 3.22 26.64 -1.15
C TYR A 247 2.96 25.34 -1.90
N ALA A 248 3.42 25.33 -3.16
CA ALA A 248 3.53 24.17 -4.01
C ALA A 248 5.00 23.73 -4.10
N ILE A 249 5.27 22.44 -3.87
CA ILE A 249 6.63 21.89 -3.86
C ILE A 249 6.82 20.82 -4.94
N PHE A 250 7.89 20.97 -5.71
CA PHE A 250 8.20 20.16 -6.89
C PHE A 250 9.53 19.42 -6.71
N PRO A 251 9.53 18.08 -6.56
CA PRO A 251 10.75 17.30 -6.46
C PRO A 251 11.32 16.99 -7.84
N PHE A 252 12.64 17.09 -7.97
CA PHE A 252 13.40 16.82 -9.17
C PHE A 252 14.49 15.78 -8.90
N GLY A 253 14.63 14.85 -9.84
CA GLY A 253 15.68 13.84 -9.82
C GLY A 253 17.00 14.34 -10.42
N LYS A 254 18.01 13.48 -10.35
CA LYS A 254 19.40 13.77 -10.77
C LYS A 254 19.51 14.33 -12.19
N GLU A 255 18.63 13.93 -13.10
CA GLU A 255 18.65 14.33 -14.51
C GLU A 255 18.40 15.83 -14.72
N ALA A 256 17.59 16.45 -13.85
CA ALA A 256 17.24 17.87 -13.96
C ALA A 256 18.26 18.80 -13.26
N LEU A 257 19.16 18.25 -12.42
CA LEU A 257 20.09 19.06 -11.61
C LEU A 257 20.97 20.04 -12.42
N PRO A 258 21.50 19.69 -13.61
CA PRO A 258 22.30 20.64 -14.39
C PRO A 258 21.49 21.89 -14.78
N ASP A 259 20.22 21.71 -15.17
CA ASP A 259 19.34 22.80 -15.56
C ASP A 259 18.92 23.64 -14.34
N LEU A 260 18.64 22.98 -13.20
CA LEU A 260 18.21 23.66 -11.98
C LEU A 260 19.32 24.49 -11.34
N LYS A 261 20.58 24.05 -11.41
CA LYS A 261 21.74 24.80 -10.87
C LYS A 261 21.97 26.15 -11.56
N ALA A 262 21.38 26.37 -12.74
CA ALA A 262 21.43 27.65 -13.44
C ALA A 262 20.34 28.65 -12.98
N LEU A 263 19.40 28.20 -12.16
CA LEU A 263 18.26 29.00 -11.69
C LEU A 263 18.55 29.62 -10.31
N ASN A 264 17.85 30.71 -10.02
CA ASN A 264 17.88 31.38 -8.72
C ASN A 264 16.45 31.75 -8.28
N ASN A 265 16.27 32.02 -6.99
CA ASN A 265 15.01 32.55 -6.46
C ASN A 265 14.57 33.80 -7.25
N GLY A 266 13.26 33.93 -7.46
CA GLY A 266 12.63 34.97 -8.26
C GLY A 266 12.57 34.67 -9.76
N HIS A 267 13.28 33.66 -10.28
CA HIS A 267 13.18 33.33 -11.71
C HIS A 267 11.80 32.77 -12.07
N PRO A 268 11.19 33.25 -13.17
CA PRO A 268 9.97 32.66 -13.70
C PRO A 268 10.30 31.31 -14.35
N VAL A 269 9.58 30.27 -13.97
CA VAL A 269 9.72 28.94 -14.55
C VAL A 269 8.35 28.29 -14.76
N SER A 270 8.33 27.37 -15.72
CA SER A 270 7.17 26.51 -16.00
C SER A 270 7.54 25.07 -15.64
N ILE A 271 6.84 24.49 -14.67
CA ILE A 271 7.09 23.14 -14.21
C ILE A 271 5.90 22.27 -14.61
N LYS A 272 6.17 21.20 -15.35
CA LYS A 272 5.19 20.13 -15.60
C LYS A 272 5.38 19.04 -14.56
N ALA A 273 4.33 18.65 -13.85
CA ALA A 273 4.41 17.65 -12.81
C ALA A 273 3.07 16.93 -12.60
N SER A 274 3.10 15.76 -11.98
CA SER A 274 1.91 15.05 -11.52
C SER A 274 1.54 15.57 -10.12
N CYS A 275 0.34 16.12 -9.95
CA CYS A 275 -0.09 16.64 -8.65
C CYS A 275 -0.47 15.46 -7.73
N SER A 276 0.19 15.34 -6.59
CA SER A 276 -0.14 14.34 -5.55
C SER A 276 -1.33 14.79 -4.69
N GLY A 277 -1.57 16.09 -4.64
CA GLY A 277 -2.65 16.73 -3.89
C GLY A 277 -2.13 17.79 -2.93
N GLY A 278 -3.07 18.39 -2.19
CA GLY A 278 -2.82 19.39 -1.16
C GLY A 278 -3.52 19.02 0.14
N VAL A 279 -2.93 19.48 1.24
CA VAL A 279 -3.50 19.39 2.59
C VAL A 279 -3.16 20.65 3.37
N TYR A 280 -4.12 21.09 4.18
CA TYR A 280 -3.91 22.17 5.14
C TYR A 280 -3.12 21.67 6.36
N SER A 281 -2.04 22.36 6.71
CA SER A 281 -1.26 22.08 7.91
C SER A 281 -1.75 22.94 9.08
N ASP A 282 -2.37 22.33 10.09
CA ASP A 282 -2.80 23.05 11.30
C ASP A 282 -1.63 23.63 12.10
N ILE A 283 -0.42 23.06 11.97
CA ILE A 283 0.77 23.50 12.70
C ILE A 283 1.40 24.73 12.04
N LEU A 284 1.48 24.72 10.71
CA LEU A 284 2.07 25.81 9.94
C LEU A 284 1.05 26.88 9.54
N GLU A 285 -0.24 26.60 9.72
CA GLU A 285 -1.37 27.41 9.26
C GLU A 285 -1.32 27.71 7.74
N THR A 286 -0.84 26.74 6.97
CA THR A 286 -0.60 26.89 5.54
C THR A 286 -1.03 25.66 4.74
N GLU A 287 -1.40 25.89 3.48
CA GLU A 287 -1.71 24.83 2.53
C GLU A 287 -0.42 24.34 1.86
N VAL A 288 -0.20 23.02 1.87
CA VAL A 288 0.97 22.40 1.26
C VAL A 288 0.52 21.52 0.10
N ILE A 289 0.93 21.89 -1.11
CA ILE A 289 0.61 21.15 -2.34
C ILE A 289 1.85 20.41 -2.79
N THR A 290 1.74 19.09 -2.91
CA THR A 290 2.85 18.22 -3.26
C THR A 290 2.72 17.69 -4.67
N PHE A 291 3.86 17.55 -5.32
CA PHE A 291 3.97 17.02 -6.67
C PHE A 291 4.92 15.83 -6.70
N LYS A 292 4.77 15.02 -7.74
CA LYS A 292 5.73 14.00 -8.17
C LYS A 292 6.01 14.20 -9.65
N ARG A 293 7.08 13.62 -10.18
CA ARG A 293 7.38 13.57 -11.62
C ARG A 293 7.59 14.94 -12.25
N ALA A 294 8.30 15.83 -11.56
CA ALA A 294 8.49 17.19 -12.03
C ALA A 294 9.50 17.26 -13.18
N THR A 295 9.23 18.11 -14.16
CA THR A 295 10.12 18.41 -15.26
C THR A 295 10.04 19.89 -15.57
N LEU A 296 11.21 20.52 -15.66
CA LEU A 296 11.32 21.91 -16.07
C LEU A 296 11.02 21.98 -17.57
N ILE A 297 10.05 22.81 -17.96
CA ILE A 297 9.81 23.09 -19.37
C ILE A 297 10.87 24.10 -19.81
N LYS A 298 11.81 23.65 -20.64
CA LYS A 298 12.80 24.55 -21.26
C LYS A 298 12.06 25.51 -22.18
N GLN A 299 12.26 26.81 -21.96
CA GLN A 299 11.80 27.86 -22.86
C GLN A 299 12.68 27.92 -24.11
#